data_AF-A0A9E0XNA5-F1
#
_entry.id   AF-A0A9E0XNA5-F1
#
_cell.length_a   1.000
_cell.length_b   1.000
_cell.length_c   1.000
_cell.angle_alpha   90.00
_cell.angle_beta   90.00
_cell.angle_gamma   90.00
#
_symmetry.space_group_name_H-M   'P 1'
#
loop_
_entity.id
_entity.type
_entity.pdbx_description
1 polymer ?
#
loop_
_entity_poly.entity_id
_entity_poly.type
_entity_poly.pdbx_seq_one_letter_code
_entity_poly.pdbx_strand_id
1 'polypeptide(L)'
;MIIIWGKKHVYRKAGFVADFCPICRNIKGFLLRRIGLAGHLYYISVSDGVLIGHERTCTDCKTTFRADASKYAAISKKSASLDDLRQQTFPNLTTMLSERLALENKVRNSRAFLTPAERKALIEEPFALLSPKVEKKFAAINLDKETSFSILGAFLLLTIGSAMVRTIAPNHVEESLLAFLVLGIIFVGWQFAISGRRFMRTKIIPVLAKALHPLRPTEIEITLVLSELRLLKHKIGFKLKPADLMSHLQNLA
;
A
#
# COMPACT_ATOMS: atom_id res chain seq x y z
N MET A 1 9.94 -14.50 -33.67
CA MET A 1 8.90 -14.85 -32.67
C MET A 1 9.54 -14.70 -31.29
N ILE A 2 9.07 -13.78 -30.45
CA ILE A 2 9.70 -13.49 -29.15
C ILE A 2 8.95 -14.28 -28.07
N ILE A 3 9.57 -15.32 -27.54
CA ILE A 3 9.03 -16.10 -26.42
C ILE A 3 9.39 -15.37 -25.11
N ILE A 4 8.40 -14.76 -24.46
CA ILE A 4 8.59 -14.11 -23.15
C ILE A 4 8.38 -15.16 -22.05
N TRP A 5 9.49 -15.65 -21.48
CA TRP A 5 9.51 -16.59 -20.37
C TRP A 5 10.10 -15.96 -19.12
N GLY A 6 9.48 -16.18 -17.96
CA GLY A 6 9.93 -15.64 -16.68
C GLY A 6 9.21 -16.26 -15.49
N LYS A 7 9.56 -15.82 -14.27
CA LYS A 7 8.92 -16.23 -13.02
C LYS A 7 8.04 -15.10 -12.49
N LYS A 8 6.81 -15.42 -12.08
CA LYS A 8 5.85 -14.45 -11.54
C LYS A 8 5.26 -14.96 -10.22
N HIS A 9 5.05 -14.04 -9.28
CA HIS A 9 4.32 -14.34 -8.06
C HIS A 9 2.84 -14.61 -8.38
N VAL A 10 2.34 -15.75 -7.93
CA VAL A 10 0.95 -16.16 -8.02
C VAL A 10 0.37 -16.14 -6.62
N TYR A 11 -0.72 -15.39 -6.44
CA TYR A 11 -1.41 -15.27 -5.16
C TYR A 11 -2.71 -16.06 -5.22
N ARG A 12 -2.87 -17.04 -4.32
CA ARG A 12 -4.12 -17.81 -4.21
C ARG A 12 -4.72 -17.68 -2.82
N LYS A 13 -6.04 -17.54 -2.76
CA LYS A 13 -6.78 -17.51 -1.50
C LYS A 13 -6.65 -18.88 -0.81
N ALA A 14 -6.15 -18.89 0.41
CA ALA A 14 -6.14 -20.07 1.26
C ALA A 14 -7.40 -20.10 2.16
N GLY A 15 -7.79 -18.95 2.71
CA GLY A 15 -8.96 -18.82 3.57
C GLY A 15 -8.87 -17.61 4.47
N PHE A 16 -9.44 -17.71 5.66
CA PHE A 16 -9.48 -16.67 6.67
C PHE A 16 -8.96 -17.17 8.02
N VAL A 17 -8.28 -16.29 8.74
CA VAL A 17 -7.70 -16.54 10.07
C VAL A 17 -7.87 -15.32 10.96
N ALA A 18 -7.85 -15.51 12.28
CA ALA A 18 -7.79 -14.42 13.24
C ALA A 18 -6.36 -14.23 13.74
N ASP A 19 -5.91 -12.98 13.82
CA ASP A 19 -4.56 -12.64 14.27
C ASP A 19 -4.53 -11.16 14.68
N PHE A 20 -3.42 -10.67 15.22
CA PHE A 20 -3.23 -9.27 15.56
C PHE A 20 -2.82 -8.43 14.35
N CYS A 21 -3.43 -7.25 14.24
CA CYS A 21 -3.09 -6.27 13.23
C CYS A 21 -2.31 -5.11 13.86
N PRO A 22 -1.02 -4.91 13.54
CA PRO A 22 -0.23 -3.83 14.13
C PRO A 22 -0.71 -2.43 13.69
N ILE A 23 -1.37 -2.33 12.53
CA ILE A 23 -1.97 -1.08 12.06
C ILE A 23 -3.29 -0.76 12.77
N CYS A 24 -4.15 -1.77 12.99
CA CYS A 24 -5.41 -1.57 13.73
C CYS A 24 -5.23 -1.65 15.25
N ARG A 25 -4.06 -2.07 15.73
CA ARG A 25 -3.70 -2.25 17.14
C ARG A 25 -4.66 -3.15 17.92
N ASN A 26 -5.22 -4.15 17.25
CA ASN A 26 -6.16 -5.10 17.84
C ASN A 26 -6.21 -6.41 17.04
N ILE A 27 -6.84 -7.43 17.63
CA ILE A 27 -7.17 -8.69 16.96
C ILE A 27 -8.20 -8.42 15.87
N LYS A 28 -7.94 -8.97 14.67
CA LYS A 28 -8.79 -8.80 13.48
C LYS A 28 -8.82 -10.08 12.65
N GLY A 29 -9.82 -10.18 11.79
CA GLY A 29 -9.86 -11.20 10.73
C GLY A 29 -8.90 -10.85 9.60
N PHE A 30 -8.28 -11.86 9.03
CA PHE A 30 -7.35 -11.73 7.91
C PHE A 30 -7.74 -12.67 6.78
N LEU A 31 -7.59 -12.20 5.55
CA LEU A 31 -7.57 -13.04 4.36
C LEU A 31 -6.17 -13.62 4.19
N LEU A 32 -6.02 -14.93 4.35
CA LEU A 32 -4.78 -15.65 4.14
C LEU A 32 -4.63 -16.03 2.67
N ARG A 33 -3.45 -15.74 2.11
CA ARG A 33 -3.09 -16.08 0.74
C ARG A 33 -1.80 -16.88 0.69
N ARG A 34 -1.79 -17.93 -0.12
CA ARG A 34 -0.60 -18.65 -0.56
C ARG A 34 0.11 -17.86 -1.63
N ILE A 35 1.43 -17.74 -1.53
CA ILE A 35 2.29 -17.12 -2.53
C ILE A 35 3.12 -18.21 -3.20
N GLY A 36 2.89 -18.41 -4.50
CA GLY A 36 3.67 -19.30 -5.34
C GLY A 36 4.56 -18.54 -6.32
N LEU A 37 5.66 -19.18 -6.77
CA LEU A 37 6.45 -18.74 -7.92
C LEU A 37 6.13 -19.62 -9.11
N ALA A 38 5.41 -19.09 -10.10
CA ALA A 38 5.07 -19.84 -11.31
C ALA A 38 5.87 -19.35 -12.50
N GLY A 39 6.27 -20.28 -13.37
CA GLY A 39 6.69 -19.94 -14.73
C GLY A 39 5.51 -19.37 -15.51
N HIS A 40 5.75 -18.33 -16.30
CA HIS A 40 4.74 -17.78 -17.21
C HIS A 40 5.21 -17.82 -18.65
N LEU A 41 4.27 -18.06 -19.56
CA LEU A 41 4.42 -17.87 -21.00
C LEU A 41 3.45 -16.75 -21.40
N TYR A 42 3.94 -15.69 -22.05
CA TYR A 42 3.12 -14.52 -22.39
C TYR A 42 2.28 -13.96 -21.22
N TYR A 43 2.90 -13.82 -20.04
CA TYR A 43 2.27 -13.31 -18.80
C TYR A 43 1.16 -14.17 -18.17
N ILE A 44 0.81 -15.30 -18.78
CA ILE A 44 -0.13 -16.29 -18.26
C ILE A 44 0.66 -17.34 -17.46
N SER A 45 0.33 -17.53 -16.19
CA SER A 45 0.96 -18.54 -15.33
C SER A 45 0.44 -19.93 -15.69
N VAL A 46 1.36 -20.87 -15.95
CA VAL A 46 1.03 -22.24 -16.37
C VAL A 46 0.68 -23.15 -15.17
N SER A 47 0.98 -22.71 -13.93
CA SER A 47 0.69 -23.47 -12.71
C SER A 47 0.57 -22.58 -11.47
N ASP A 48 0.27 -23.21 -10.33
CA ASP A 48 0.19 -22.58 -9.00
C ASP A 48 1.56 -22.20 -8.43
N GLY A 49 2.63 -22.64 -9.09
CA GLY A 49 4.00 -22.34 -8.71
C GLY A 49 4.48 -23.01 -7.43
N VAL A 50 5.80 -22.96 -7.24
CA VAL A 50 6.48 -23.44 -6.03
C VAL A 50 6.14 -22.51 -4.87
N LEU A 51 5.72 -23.05 -3.72
CA LEU A 51 5.38 -22.25 -2.55
C LEU A 51 6.59 -21.45 -2.06
N ILE A 52 6.45 -20.13 -1.96
CA ILE A 52 7.48 -19.24 -1.38
C ILE A 52 7.07 -18.79 0.03
N GLY A 53 5.77 -18.77 0.33
CA GLY A 53 5.28 -18.39 1.65
C GLY A 53 3.80 -18.03 1.68
N HIS A 54 3.40 -17.39 2.77
CA HIS A 54 2.05 -16.91 2.97
C HIS A 54 2.03 -15.42 3.32
N GLU A 55 0.96 -14.76 2.92
CA GLU A 55 0.64 -13.39 3.31
C GLU A 55 -0.77 -13.33 3.87
N ARG A 56 -0.98 -12.45 4.83
CA ARG A 56 -2.28 -12.17 5.42
C ARG A 56 -2.66 -10.72 5.20
N THR A 57 -3.83 -10.46 4.66
CA THR A 57 -4.36 -9.11 4.47
C THR A 57 -5.46 -8.85 5.51
N CYS A 58 -5.28 -7.82 6.34
CA CYS A 58 -6.27 -7.44 7.33
C CYS A 58 -7.60 -7.08 6.64
N THR A 59 -8.70 -7.62 7.15
CA THR A 59 -10.04 -7.37 6.60
C THR A 59 -10.50 -5.93 6.81
N ASP A 60 -9.98 -5.23 7.82
CA ASP A 60 -10.33 -3.84 8.12
C ASP A 60 -9.44 -2.84 7.38
N CYS A 61 -8.14 -2.75 7.71
CA CYS A 61 -7.25 -1.75 7.14
C CYS A 61 -6.68 -2.12 5.76
N LYS A 62 -6.93 -3.35 5.29
CA LYS A 62 -6.42 -3.87 4.01
C LYS A 62 -4.89 -3.87 3.86
N THR A 63 -4.15 -3.72 4.96
CA THR A 63 -2.70 -3.88 4.96
C THR A 63 -2.35 -5.36 4.91
N THR A 64 -1.37 -5.70 4.07
CA THR A 64 -0.85 -7.05 3.92
C THR A 64 0.43 -7.21 4.72
N PHE A 65 0.54 -8.31 5.45
CA PHE A 65 1.70 -8.70 6.24
C PHE A 65 2.13 -10.10 5.83
N ARG A 66 3.41 -10.43 6.03
CA ARG A 66 3.86 -11.82 5.94
C ARG A 66 3.15 -12.65 7.01
N ALA A 67 2.77 -13.87 6.64
CA ALA A 67 2.10 -14.81 7.53
C ALA A 67 2.96 -16.06 7.68
N ASP A 68 3.05 -16.53 8.91
CA ASP A 68 3.54 -17.85 9.21
C ASP A 68 2.34 -18.77 9.38
N ALA A 69 2.07 -19.59 8.37
CA ALA A 69 0.89 -20.46 8.35
C ALA A 69 0.96 -21.57 9.42
N SER A 70 2.15 -21.89 9.93
CA SER A 70 2.32 -22.94 10.95
C SER A 70 1.73 -22.56 12.32
N LYS A 71 1.50 -21.26 12.56
CA LYS A 71 0.92 -20.76 13.81
C LYS A 71 -0.59 -20.99 13.91
N TYR A 72 -1.25 -21.25 12.79
CA TYR A 72 -2.70 -21.42 12.77
C TYR A 72 -3.06 -22.90 12.93
N ALA A 73 -3.91 -23.20 13.90
CA ALA A 73 -4.42 -24.55 14.13
C ALA A 73 -5.28 -25.05 12.95
N ALA A 74 -6.02 -24.14 12.32
CA ALA A 74 -6.79 -24.39 11.11
C ALA A 74 -6.94 -23.11 10.28
N ILE A 75 -7.39 -23.25 9.03
CA ILE A 75 -7.72 -22.13 8.14
C ILE A 75 -9.19 -22.24 7.75
N SER A 76 -9.97 -21.20 8.03
CA SER A 76 -11.40 -21.20 7.67
C SER A 76 -11.58 -20.88 6.19
N LYS A 77 -12.35 -21.70 5.45
CA LYS A 77 -12.59 -21.47 4.02
C LYS A 77 -13.47 -20.23 3.74
N LYS A 78 -14.35 -19.89 4.69
CA LYS A 78 -15.31 -18.79 4.60
C LYS A 78 -14.95 -17.69 5.59
N SER A 79 -15.41 -16.47 5.29
CA SER A 79 -15.38 -15.40 6.29
C SER A 79 -16.38 -15.75 7.38
N ALA A 80 -15.99 -15.58 8.64
CA ALA A 80 -16.84 -15.79 9.80
C ALA A 80 -16.68 -14.61 10.77
N SER A 81 -17.41 -14.65 11.90
CA SER A 81 -17.21 -13.66 12.95
C SER A 81 -15.78 -13.73 13.50
N LEU A 82 -15.33 -12.65 14.15
CA LEU A 82 -13.98 -12.61 14.72
C LEU A 82 -13.80 -13.69 15.79
N ASP A 83 -14.83 -13.94 16.60
CA ASP A 83 -14.78 -14.92 17.67
C ASP A 83 -14.72 -16.35 17.12
N ASP A 84 -15.49 -16.65 16.08
CA ASP A 84 -15.43 -17.96 15.42
C ASP A 84 -14.05 -18.19 14.78
N LEU A 85 -13.52 -17.18 14.07
CA LEU A 85 -12.20 -17.28 13.48
C LEU A 85 -11.13 -17.46 14.56
N ARG A 86 -11.23 -16.77 15.69
CA ARG A 86 -10.27 -16.92 16.79
C ARG A 86 -10.30 -18.34 17.36
N GLN A 87 -11.47 -18.85 17.70
CA GLN A 87 -11.61 -20.19 18.27
C GLN A 87 -11.13 -21.28 17.29
N GLN A 88 -11.48 -21.16 16.01
CA GLN A 88 -11.16 -22.18 15.01
C GLN A 88 -9.70 -22.13 14.55
N THR A 89 -9.14 -20.93 14.34
CA THR A 89 -7.86 -20.78 13.64
C THR A 89 -6.69 -20.50 14.58
N PHE A 90 -6.94 -19.85 15.72
CA PHE A 90 -5.89 -19.50 16.67
C PHE A 90 -6.42 -19.42 18.12
N PRO A 91 -6.79 -20.54 18.74
CA PRO A 91 -7.49 -20.56 20.04
C PRO A 91 -6.67 -19.90 21.17
N ASN A 92 -5.34 -20.07 21.14
CA ASN A 92 -4.44 -19.52 22.16
C ASN A 92 -3.92 -18.10 21.83
N LEU A 93 -4.55 -17.40 20.88
CA LEU A 93 -4.09 -16.09 20.38
C LEU A 93 -3.96 -15.04 21.50
N THR A 94 -4.94 -14.96 22.40
CA THR A 94 -4.93 -13.97 23.49
C THR A 94 -3.78 -14.24 24.46
N THR A 95 -3.53 -15.50 24.80
CA THR A 95 -2.43 -15.89 25.70
C THR A 95 -1.08 -15.58 25.05
N MET A 96 -0.95 -15.90 23.76
CA MET A 96 0.30 -15.67 23.02
C MET A 96 0.61 -14.20 22.78
N LEU A 97 -0.41 -13.34 22.79
CA LEU A 97 -0.26 -11.90 22.57
C LEU A 97 -0.53 -11.07 23.82
N SER A 98 -0.54 -11.68 25.00
CA SER A 98 -0.88 -11.03 26.26
C SER A 98 -0.05 -9.75 26.50
N GLU A 99 1.26 -9.83 26.31
CA GLU A 99 2.18 -8.69 26.43
C GLU A 99 1.86 -7.57 25.43
N ARG A 100 1.65 -7.93 24.15
CA ARG A 100 1.33 -6.94 23.12
C ARG A 100 -0.03 -6.29 23.38
N LEU A 101 -1.03 -7.05 23.79
CA LEU A 101 -2.36 -6.54 24.13
C LEU A 101 -2.31 -5.64 25.37
N ALA A 102 -1.48 -5.96 26.36
CA ALA A 102 -1.23 -5.11 27.51
C ALA A 102 -0.60 -3.76 27.08
N LEU A 103 0.38 -3.79 26.17
CA LEU A 103 0.96 -2.56 25.60
C LEU A 103 -0.08 -1.72 24.85
N GLU A 104 -0.92 -2.33 24.02
CA GLU A 104 -1.98 -1.58 23.33
C GLU A 104 -3.04 -1.04 24.29
N ASN A 105 -3.34 -1.72 25.39
CA ASN A 105 -4.20 -1.20 26.44
C ASN A 105 -3.56 0.02 27.13
N LYS A 106 -2.25 0.00 27.40
CA LYS A 106 -1.51 1.18 27.89
C LYS A 106 -1.58 2.35 26.91
N VAL A 107 -1.43 2.09 25.60
CA VAL A 107 -1.57 3.11 24.56
C VAL A 107 -2.97 3.74 24.53
N ARG A 108 -4.03 2.99 24.85
CA ARG A 108 -5.40 3.53 24.86
C ARG A 108 -5.71 4.29 26.16
N ASN A 109 -5.34 3.72 27.30
CA ASN A 109 -5.85 4.15 28.60
C ASN A 109 -4.86 5.03 29.38
N SER A 110 -3.56 4.93 29.09
CA SER A 110 -2.49 5.38 30.00
C SER A 110 -1.28 5.92 29.22
N ARG A 111 -1.52 6.73 28.19
CA ARG A 111 -0.49 7.27 27.28
C ARG A 111 0.64 8.02 27.98
N ALA A 112 0.32 8.72 29.07
CA ALA A 112 1.29 9.48 29.86
C ALA A 112 2.35 8.59 30.54
N PHE A 113 2.07 7.29 30.69
CA PHE A 113 2.98 6.32 31.30
C PHE A 113 3.88 5.60 30.28
N LEU A 114 3.79 5.94 28.99
CA LEU A 114 4.72 5.42 27.99
C LEU A 114 6.07 6.11 28.17
N THR A 115 7.14 5.32 28.23
CA THR A 115 8.49 5.87 28.20
C THR A 115 8.73 6.58 26.86
N PRO A 116 9.63 7.58 26.80
CA PRO A 116 9.95 8.24 25.53
C PRO A 116 10.42 7.27 24.44
N ALA A 117 11.16 6.22 24.82
CA ALA A 117 11.64 5.20 23.90
C ALA A 117 10.50 4.32 23.35
N GLU A 118 9.60 3.84 24.21
CA GLU A 118 8.42 3.07 23.79
C GLU A 118 7.51 3.91 22.88
N ARG A 119 7.29 5.17 23.24
CA ARG A 119 6.47 6.09 22.44
C ARG A 119 7.06 6.28 21.06
N LYS A 120 8.37 6.54 20.95
CA LYS A 120 9.07 6.66 19.67
C LYS A 120 8.89 5.39 18.83
N ALA A 121 9.19 4.21 19.40
CA ALA A 121 9.09 2.93 18.70
C ALA A 121 7.65 2.67 18.18
N LEU A 122 6.64 2.99 18.98
CA LEU A 122 5.24 2.82 18.60
C LEU A 122 4.77 3.78 17.51
N ILE A 123 5.36 4.98 17.42
CA ILE A 123 5.11 5.93 16.33
C ILE A 123 5.81 5.45 15.05
N GLU A 124 7.03 4.93 15.16
CA GLU A 124 7.84 4.49 14.02
C GLU A 124 7.30 3.21 13.35
N GLU A 125 6.80 2.26 14.17
CA GLU A 125 6.35 0.94 13.72
C GLU A 125 5.40 0.98 12.50
N PRO A 126 4.30 1.78 12.47
CA PRO A 126 3.44 1.89 11.29
C PRO A 126 4.15 2.35 10.01
N PHE A 127 5.16 3.23 10.11
CA PHE A 127 5.92 3.68 8.95
C PHE A 127 6.81 2.57 8.41
N ALA A 128 7.51 1.85 9.29
CA ALA A 128 8.33 0.69 8.93
C ALA A 128 7.49 -0.39 8.25
N LEU A 129 6.30 -0.69 8.78
CA LEU A 129 5.38 -1.69 8.23
C LEU A 129 4.82 -1.30 6.84
N LEU A 130 4.61 -0.01 6.59
CA LEU A 130 4.09 0.47 5.30
C LEU A 130 5.20 0.79 4.29
N SER A 131 6.45 0.87 4.73
CA SER A 131 7.60 1.18 3.88
C SER A 131 7.72 0.23 2.68
N PRO A 132 7.65 -1.12 2.81
CA PRO A 132 7.74 -2.02 1.65
C PRO A 132 6.66 -1.77 0.58
N LYS A 133 5.46 -1.35 1.01
CA LYS A 133 4.35 -1.03 0.10
C LYS A 133 4.64 0.25 -0.69
N VAL A 134 5.25 1.24 -0.04
CA VAL A 134 5.71 2.48 -0.69
C VAL A 134 6.87 2.16 -1.63
N GLU A 135 7.86 1.41 -1.17
CA GLU A 135 9.01 0.99 -1.99
C GLU A 135 8.56 0.30 -3.28
N LYS A 136 7.67 -0.70 -3.17
CA LYS A 136 7.16 -1.42 -4.33
C LYS A 136 6.44 -0.51 -5.35
N LYS A 137 5.66 0.47 -4.88
CA LYS A 137 4.97 1.42 -5.79
C LYS A 137 5.96 2.32 -6.52
N PHE A 138 7.05 2.73 -5.87
CA PHE A 138 8.05 3.65 -6.42
C PHE A 138 9.32 2.97 -6.96
N ALA A 139 9.41 1.64 -6.95
CA ALA A 139 10.55 0.89 -7.51
C ALA A 139 10.38 0.61 -9.01
N ALA A 140 9.15 0.57 -9.51
CA ALA A 140 8.85 0.35 -10.92
C ALA A 140 7.83 1.37 -11.42
N ILE A 141 7.92 1.71 -12.71
CA ILE A 141 6.89 2.48 -13.41
C ILE A 141 5.65 1.59 -13.53
N ASN A 142 4.78 1.66 -12.53
CA ASN A 142 3.50 0.98 -12.55
C ASN A 142 2.49 1.88 -13.26
N LEU A 143 2.14 1.51 -14.50
CA LEU A 143 1.01 2.09 -15.22
C LEU A 143 -0.28 1.75 -14.47
N ASP A 144 -0.79 2.71 -13.71
CA ASP A 144 -2.15 2.63 -13.18
C ASP A 144 -3.16 2.99 -14.27
N LYS A 145 -4.43 2.64 -14.05
CA LYS A 145 -5.49 2.85 -15.05
C LYS A 145 -5.58 4.31 -15.46
N GLU A 146 -5.42 5.22 -14.51
CA GLU A 146 -5.47 6.65 -14.75
C GLU A 146 -4.30 7.16 -15.60
N THR A 147 -3.09 6.64 -15.40
CA THR A 147 -1.95 6.94 -16.28
C THR A 147 -2.16 6.33 -17.67
N SER A 148 -2.72 5.11 -17.77
CA SER A 148 -3.07 4.51 -19.06
C SER A 148 -4.09 5.35 -19.84
N PHE A 149 -5.13 5.88 -19.16
CA PHE A 149 -6.07 6.82 -19.78
C PHE A 149 -5.43 8.13 -20.19
N SER A 150 -4.42 8.59 -19.45
CA SER A 150 -3.70 9.82 -19.78
C SER A 150 -2.83 9.66 -21.03
N ILE A 151 -2.20 8.49 -21.19
CA ILE A 151 -1.46 8.14 -22.41
C ILE A 151 -2.43 8.07 -23.59
N LEU A 152 -3.58 7.38 -23.43
CA LEU A 152 -4.61 7.33 -24.47
C LEU A 152 -5.12 8.73 -24.83
N GLY A 153 -5.36 9.58 -23.83
CA GLY A 153 -5.76 10.97 -24.02
C GLY A 153 -4.72 11.78 -24.79
N ALA A 154 -3.43 11.59 -24.54
CA ALA A 154 -2.36 12.23 -25.30
C ALA A 154 -2.34 11.78 -26.77
N PHE A 155 -2.56 10.48 -27.04
CA PHE A 155 -2.71 9.97 -28.41
C PHE A 155 -3.94 10.54 -29.12
N LEU A 156 -5.08 10.63 -28.42
CA LEU A 156 -6.30 11.22 -28.96
C LEU A 156 -6.12 12.73 -29.23
N LEU A 157 -5.46 13.45 -28.33
CA LEU A 157 -5.14 14.87 -28.52
C LEU A 157 -4.27 15.07 -29.77
N LEU A 158 -3.25 14.24 -29.96
CA LEU A 158 -2.36 14.33 -31.11
C LEU A 158 -3.09 14.02 -32.44
N THR A 159 -3.94 12.99 -32.46
CA THR A 159 -4.65 12.57 -33.68
C THR A 159 -5.82 13.50 -34.03
N ILE A 160 -6.71 13.75 -33.08
CA ILE A 160 -7.91 14.58 -33.27
C ILE A 160 -7.51 16.06 -33.41
N GLY A 161 -6.59 16.54 -32.58
CA GLY A 161 -6.11 17.92 -32.63
C GLY A 161 -5.48 18.25 -33.98
N SER A 162 -4.59 17.40 -34.48
CA SER A 162 -3.96 17.61 -35.80
C SER A 162 -4.97 17.50 -36.95
N ALA A 163 -5.94 16.58 -36.86
CA ALA A 163 -7.01 16.47 -37.86
C ALA A 163 -7.88 17.73 -37.91
N MET A 164 -8.20 18.33 -36.75
CA MET A 164 -8.94 19.60 -36.68
C MET A 164 -8.14 20.74 -37.29
N VAL A 165 -6.85 20.88 -36.96
CA VAL A 165 -5.99 21.93 -37.53
C VAL A 165 -5.92 21.81 -39.04
N ARG A 166 -5.83 20.58 -39.58
CA ARG A 166 -5.86 20.36 -41.04
C ARG A 166 -7.12 20.94 -41.72
N THR A 167 -8.26 20.94 -41.04
CA THR A 167 -9.52 21.50 -41.60
C THR A 167 -9.63 23.01 -41.48
N ILE A 168 -8.98 23.63 -40.48
CA ILE A 168 -9.14 25.06 -40.16
C ILE A 168 -7.96 25.90 -40.66
N ALA A 169 -6.74 25.38 -40.50
CA ALA A 169 -5.48 26.08 -40.76
C ALA A 169 -4.46 25.11 -41.40
N PRO A 170 -4.67 24.70 -42.67
CA PRO A 170 -3.87 23.67 -43.32
C PRO A 170 -2.37 24.00 -43.44
N ASN A 171 -2.00 25.28 -43.41
CA ASN A 171 -0.60 25.72 -43.48
C ASN A 171 0.19 25.44 -42.18
N HIS A 172 -0.47 25.13 -41.07
CA HIS A 172 0.15 24.95 -39.75
C HIS A 172 0.10 23.49 -39.25
N VAL A 173 -0.14 22.52 -40.13
CA VAL A 173 -0.30 21.11 -39.72
C VAL A 173 0.96 20.57 -39.05
N GLU A 174 2.15 20.83 -39.62
CA GLU A 174 3.42 20.36 -39.06
C GLU A 174 3.73 20.98 -37.68
N GLU A 175 3.52 22.29 -37.55
CA GLU A 175 3.68 23.02 -36.29
C GLU A 175 2.71 22.51 -35.22
N SER A 176 1.47 22.21 -35.61
CA SER A 176 0.45 21.71 -34.68
C SER A 176 0.76 20.32 -34.15
N LEU A 177 1.34 19.45 -34.99
CA LEU A 177 1.73 18.10 -34.57
C LEU A 177 2.80 18.15 -33.49
N LEU A 178 3.81 19.02 -33.66
CA LEU A 178 4.84 19.23 -32.66
C LEU A 178 4.26 19.84 -31.37
N ALA A 179 3.37 20.82 -31.48
CA ALA A 179 2.70 21.43 -30.33
C ALA A 179 1.89 20.40 -29.52
N PHE A 180 1.05 19.58 -30.18
CA PHE A 180 0.25 18.56 -29.50
C PHE A 180 1.12 17.43 -28.91
N LEU A 181 2.23 17.08 -29.55
CA LEU A 181 3.18 16.12 -28.99
C LEU A 181 3.79 16.64 -27.67
N VAL A 182 4.28 17.88 -27.67
CA VAL A 182 4.85 18.52 -26.46
C VAL A 182 3.79 18.61 -25.35
N LEU A 183 2.57 19.05 -25.68
CA LEU A 183 1.46 19.09 -24.73
C LEU A 183 1.12 17.71 -24.17
N GLY A 184 1.10 16.68 -25.02
CA GLY A 184 0.87 15.29 -24.61
C GLY A 184 1.94 14.77 -23.64
N ILE A 185 3.23 15.05 -23.91
CA ILE A 185 4.34 14.69 -23.04
C ILE A 185 4.22 15.38 -21.68
N ILE A 186 3.95 16.70 -21.66
CA ILE A 186 3.76 17.47 -20.42
C ILE A 186 2.59 16.90 -19.62
N PHE A 187 1.47 16.61 -20.28
CA PHE A 187 0.28 16.06 -19.64
C PHE A 187 0.55 14.69 -18.99
N VAL A 188 1.18 13.76 -19.71
CA VAL A 188 1.53 12.43 -19.19
C VAL A 188 2.54 12.54 -18.04
N GLY A 189 3.57 13.37 -18.18
CA GLY A 189 4.56 13.62 -17.14
C GLY A 189 3.93 14.19 -15.86
N TRP A 190 3.00 15.13 -16.00
CA TRP A 190 2.25 15.68 -14.87
C TRP A 190 1.38 14.63 -14.17
N GLN A 191 0.71 13.76 -14.93
CA GLN A 191 -0.09 12.66 -14.38
C GLN A 191 0.77 11.64 -13.61
N PHE A 192 1.94 11.29 -14.12
CA PHE A 192 2.90 10.46 -13.39
C PHE A 192 3.34 11.11 -12.07
N ALA A 193 3.64 12.41 -12.08
CA ALA A 193 4.01 13.14 -10.87
C ALA A 193 2.86 13.14 -9.82
N ILE A 194 1.62 13.30 -10.28
CA ILE A 194 0.43 13.27 -9.41
C ILE A 194 0.11 11.86 -8.90
N SER A 195 0.33 10.80 -9.69
CA SER A 195 0.02 9.41 -9.31
C SER A 195 0.67 9.03 -7.98
N GLY A 196 1.96 9.39 -7.79
CA GLY A 196 2.66 9.18 -6.53
C GLY A 196 1.99 9.86 -5.34
N ARG A 197 1.60 11.13 -5.50
CA ARG A 197 0.89 11.90 -4.46
C ARG A 197 -0.49 11.31 -4.16
N ARG A 198 -1.24 10.92 -5.20
CA ARG A 198 -2.57 10.29 -5.06
C ARG A 198 -2.46 8.97 -4.29
N PHE A 199 -1.47 8.14 -4.62
CA PHE A 199 -1.22 6.90 -3.90
C PHE A 199 -0.94 7.14 -2.41
N MET A 200 -0.07 8.10 -2.08
CA MET A 200 0.22 8.44 -0.68
C MET A 200 -1.05 8.90 0.06
N ARG A 201 -1.81 9.84 -0.52
CA ARG A 201 -3.04 10.38 0.08
C ARG A 201 -4.17 9.37 0.21
N THR A 202 -4.29 8.41 -0.69
CA THR A 202 -5.44 7.48 -0.70
C THR A 202 -5.13 6.13 -0.05
N LYS A 203 -3.87 5.68 -0.04
CA LYS A 203 -3.51 4.30 0.38
C LYS A 203 -2.56 4.23 1.56
N ILE A 204 -1.84 5.30 1.89
CA ILE A 204 -0.82 5.31 2.94
C ILE A 204 -1.24 6.23 4.09
N ILE A 205 -1.52 7.50 3.82
CA ILE A 205 -1.86 8.51 4.84
C ILE A 205 -3.08 8.10 5.68
N PRO A 206 -4.22 7.64 5.13
CA PRO A 206 -5.36 7.25 5.95
C PRO A 206 -5.05 6.07 6.87
N VAL A 207 -4.21 5.15 6.41
CA VAL A 207 -3.81 3.95 7.16
C VAL A 207 -2.85 4.34 8.29
N LEU A 208 -1.88 5.21 8.02
CA LEU A 208 -0.98 5.78 9.03
C LEU A 208 -1.75 6.58 10.07
N ALA A 209 -2.64 7.48 9.63
CA ALA A 209 -3.43 8.32 10.51
C ALA A 209 -4.26 7.44 11.47
N LYS A 210 -4.93 6.39 10.96
CA LYS A 210 -5.65 5.43 11.80
C LYS A 210 -4.73 4.72 12.81
N ALA A 211 -3.53 4.30 12.40
CA ALA A 211 -2.58 3.62 13.27
C ALA A 211 -1.96 4.53 14.35
N LEU A 212 -1.81 5.82 14.04
CA LEU A 212 -1.18 6.82 14.89
C LEU A 212 -2.19 7.58 15.77
N HIS A 213 -3.48 7.59 15.40
CA HIS A 213 -4.53 8.31 16.12
C HIS A 213 -4.54 8.03 17.63
N PRO A 214 -4.42 6.76 18.11
CA PRO A 214 -4.37 6.51 19.56
C PRO A 214 -3.21 7.22 20.26
N LEU A 215 -2.05 7.32 19.62
CA LEU A 215 -0.84 7.91 20.19
C LEU A 215 -0.86 9.45 20.22
N ARG A 216 -1.71 10.08 19.40
CA ARG A 216 -1.75 11.54 19.18
C ARG A 216 -0.33 12.13 19.04
N PRO A 217 0.41 11.74 17.99
CA PRO A 217 1.75 12.26 17.78
C PRO A 217 1.71 13.76 17.48
N THR A 218 2.74 14.47 17.89
CA THR A 218 2.99 15.86 17.51
C THR A 218 3.63 15.93 16.13
N GLU A 219 3.56 17.09 15.49
CA GLU A 219 4.22 17.31 14.20
C GLU A 219 5.74 17.14 14.29
N ILE A 220 6.34 17.50 15.44
CA ILE A 220 7.78 17.33 15.72
C ILE A 220 8.14 15.84 15.72
N GLU A 221 7.36 15.00 16.42
CA GLU A 221 7.59 13.56 16.47
C GLU A 221 7.50 12.91 15.08
N ILE A 222 6.49 13.29 14.29
CA ILE A 222 6.35 12.80 12.91
C ILE A 222 7.53 13.23 12.05
N THR A 223 7.95 14.49 12.16
CA THR A 223 9.05 15.04 11.36
C THR A 223 10.37 14.34 11.71
N LEU A 224 10.60 14.05 12.98
CA LEU A 224 11.77 13.30 13.45
C LEU A 224 11.79 11.89 12.87
N VAL A 225 10.70 11.13 12.98
CA VAL A 225 10.57 9.79 12.39
C VAL A 225 10.80 9.81 10.88
N LEU A 226 10.24 10.80 10.18
CA LEU A 226 10.45 10.92 8.73
C LEU A 226 11.91 11.25 8.38
N SER A 227 12.60 12.05 9.20
CA SER A 227 14.01 12.37 8.99
C SER A 227 14.90 11.13 9.17
N GLU A 228 14.63 10.29 10.18
CA GLU A 228 15.32 9.02 10.40
C GLU A 228 15.09 8.05 9.23
N LEU A 229 13.85 7.95 8.74
CA LEU A 229 13.53 7.13 7.57
C LEU A 229 14.21 7.64 6.29
N ARG A 230 14.44 8.96 6.14
CA ARG A 230 15.23 9.50 5.04
C ARG A 230 16.70 9.09 5.14
N LEU A 231 17.28 9.12 6.34
CA LEU A 231 18.65 8.66 6.57
C LEU A 231 18.80 7.18 6.21
N LEU A 232 17.80 6.36 6.54
CA LEU A 232 17.71 4.94 6.16
C LEU A 232 17.30 4.71 4.69
N LYS A 233 17.19 5.79 3.89
CA LYS A 233 16.81 5.77 2.46
C LYS A 233 15.43 5.16 2.17
N HIS A 234 14.54 5.10 3.15
CA HIS A 234 13.16 4.69 2.92
C HIS A 234 12.39 5.79 2.18
N LYS A 235 11.81 5.46 1.03
CA LYS A 235 11.06 6.38 0.16
C LYS A 235 9.88 7.03 0.88
N ILE A 236 9.29 6.37 1.88
CA ILE A 236 8.20 6.95 2.68
C ILE A 236 8.64 8.24 3.39
N GLY A 237 9.89 8.32 3.86
CA GLY A 237 10.46 9.51 4.49
C GLY A 237 10.54 10.71 3.55
N PHE A 238 10.79 10.46 2.26
CA PHE A 238 10.88 11.51 1.22
C PHE A 238 9.53 11.87 0.61
N LYS A 239 8.60 10.91 0.50
CA LYS A 239 7.33 11.08 -0.23
C LYS A 239 6.18 11.55 0.67
N LEU A 240 6.23 11.29 1.97
CA LEU A 240 5.18 11.71 2.90
C LEU A 240 5.42 13.16 3.37
N LYS A 241 4.38 13.99 3.26
CA LYS A 241 4.38 15.35 3.82
C LYS A 241 3.79 15.33 5.23
N PRO A 242 4.48 15.86 6.26
CA PRO A 242 3.96 15.90 7.64
C PRO A 242 2.58 16.57 7.71
N ALA A 243 2.40 17.72 7.06
CA ALA A 243 1.14 18.47 7.05
C ALA A 243 -0.05 17.66 6.49
N ASP A 244 0.17 16.85 5.45
CA ASP A 244 -0.91 16.02 4.87
C ASP A 244 -1.35 14.91 5.86
N LEU A 245 -0.43 14.42 6.70
CA LEU A 245 -0.73 13.43 7.75
C LEU A 245 -1.36 14.07 8.98
N MET A 246 -0.86 15.23 9.42
CA MET A 246 -1.41 15.97 10.55
C MET A 246 -2.86 16.40 10.31
N SER A 247 -3.16 16.91 9.11
CA SER A 247 -4.54 17.25 8.73
C SER A 247 -5.48 16.03 8.78
N HIS A 248 -5.02 14.84 8.36
CA HIS A 248 -5.82 13.62 8.50
C HIS A 248 -6.00 13.17 9.95
N LEU A 249 -4.97 13.33 10.80
CA LEU A 249 -5.08 13.01 12.22
C LEU A 249 -6.08 13.90 12.94
N GLN A 250 -6.11 15.20 12.60
CA GLN A 250 -7.07 16.16 13.14
C GLN A 250 -8.51 15.85 12.73
N ASN A 251 -8.73 15.40 11.49
CA ASN A 251 -10.05 15.03 10.99
C ASN A 251 -10.60 13.70 11.55
N LEU A 252 -9.76 12.92 12.25
CA LEU A 252 -10.16 11.66 12.91
C LEU A 252 -10.54 11.84 14.39
N ALA A 253 -10.24 13.02 14.96
CA ALA A 253 -10.51 13.38 16.34
C ALA A 253 -11.94 13.88 16.51
#